data_AF-A0A1F8JV10-F1
#
_entry.id   AF-A0A1F8JV10-F1
#
_cell.length_a   1.000
_cell.length_b   1.000
_cell.length_c   1.000
_cell.angle_alpha   90.00
_cell.angle_beta   90.00
_cell.angle_gamma   90.00
#
_symmetry.space_group_name_H-M   'P 1'
#
loop_
_entity.id
_entity.type
_entity.pdbx_description
1 polymer ?
#
loop_
_entity_poly.entity_id
_entity_poly.type
_entity_poly.pdbx_seq_one_letter_code
_entity_poly.pdbx_strand_id
1 'polypeptide(L)' 'MKKDELIKQVAKLESINDQLGAELKHLDDLLRKIGFEYGIKTLKQAAYEIINKNNLKNPPENN' A
#
# COMPACT_ATOMS: atom_id res chain seq x y z
N MET A 1 -20.81 2.29 23.84
CA MET A 1 -20.15 0.97 23.85
C MET A 1 -19.70 0.65 25.26
N LYS A 2 -19.93 -0.57 25.72
CA LYS A 2 -19.44 -1.05 27.02
C LYS A 2 -17.97 -1.47 26.90
N LYS A 3 -17.23 -1.43 28.02
CA LYS A 3 -15.80 -1.77 28.08
C LYS A 3 -15.48 -3.11 27.41
N ASP A 4 -16.31 -4.12 27.62
CA ASP A 4 -16.10 -5.46 27.06
C ASP A 4 -16.29 -5.51 25.54
N GLU A 5 -17.15 -4.65 24.99
CA GLU A 5 -17.33 -4.52 23.54
C GLU A 5 -16.12 -3.85 22.90
N LEU A 6 -15.56 -2.83 23.56
CA LEU A 6 -14.33 -2.18 23.12
C LEU A 6 -13.15 -3.14 23.11
N ILE A 7 -12.98 -3.96 24.16
CA ILE A 7 -11.91 -4.96 24.24
C ILE A 7 -12.04 -5.99 23.11
N LYS A 8 -13.26 -6.48 22.83
CA LYS A 8 -13.50 -7.40 21.71
C LYS A 8 -13.19 -6.76 20.37
N GLN A 9 -13.52 -5.49 20.20
CA GLN A 9 -13.21 -4.76 18.97
C GLN A 9 -11.70 -4.56 18.79
N VAL A 10 -10.98 -4.23 19.86
CA VAL A 10 -9.51 -4.13 19.84
C VAL A 10 -8.88 -5.47 19.43
N ALA A 11 -9.26 -6.57 20.08
CA ALA A 11 -8.72 -7.90 19.75
C ALA A 11 -8.98 -8.29 18.27
N LYS A 12 -10.16 -7.93 17.74
CA LYS A 12 -10.49 -8.14 16.33
C LYS A 12 -9.58 -7.29 15.42
N LEU A 13 -9.37 -6.02 15.75
CA LEU A 13 -8.52 -5.12 14.99
C LEU A 13 -7.05 -5.54 15.04
N GLU A 14 -6.57 -6.03 16.18
CA GLU A 14 -5.22 -6.60 16.33
C GLU A 14 -5.02 -7.80 15.41
N SER A 15 -5.97 -8.75 15.43
CA SER A 15 -5.92 -9.92 14.54
C SER A 15 -5.88 -9.53 13.05
N ILE A 16 -6.70 -8.55 12.65
CA ILE A 16 -6.73 -8.04 11.28
C ILE A 16 -5.40 -7.37 10.92
N ASN A 17 -4.86 -6.55 11.82
CA ASN A 17 -3.62 -5.84 11.60
C ASN A 17 -2.44 -6.80 11.45
N ASP A 18 -2.37 -7.84 12.29
CA ASP A 18 -1.34 -8.87 12.21
C ASP A 18 -1.39 -9.61 10.87
N GLN A 19 -2.59 -9.99 10.41
CA GLN A 19 -2.77 -10.63 9.12
C GLN A 19 -2.35 -9.71 7.96
N LEU A 20 -2.80 -8.44 7.96
CA LEU A 20 -2.43 -7.47 6.94
C LEU A 20 -0.91 -7.23 6.90
N GLY A 21 -0.26 -7.17 8.07
CA GLY A 21 1.19 -7.04 8.18
C GLY A 21 1.93 -8.23 7.58
N ALA A 22 1.45 -9.46 7.83
CA ALA A 22 2.02 -10.67 7.26
C ALA A 22 1.86 -10.73 5.73
N GLU A 23 0.67 -10.39 5.21
CA GLU A 23 0.40 -10.36 3.78
C GLU A 23 1.23 -9.29 3.05
N LEU A 24 1.34 -8.08 3.63
CA LEU A 24 2.19 -7.01 3.08
C LEU A 24 3.66 -7.42 3.02
N LYS A 25 4.17 -8.08 4.06
CA LYS A 25 5.55 -8.59 4.07
C LYS A 25 5.76 -9.64 2.99
N HIS A 26 4.81 -10.57 2.84
CA HIS A 26 4.87 -11.58 1.79
C HIS A 26 4.89 -10.95 0.39
N LEU A 27 4.04 -9.94 0.16
CA LEU A 27 4.02 -9.18 -1.09
C LEU A 27 5.34 -8.44 -1.33
N ASP A 28 5.91 -7.80 -0.32
CA ASP A 28 7.21 -7.11 -0.43
C ASP A 28 8.32 -8.07 -0.84
N ASP A 29 8.36 -9.27 -0.24
CA ASP A 29 9.32 -10.32 -0.60
C ASP A 29 9.14 -10.81 -2.04
N LEU A 30 7.89 -10.96 -2.52
CA LEU A 30 7.60 -11.30 -3.91
C LEU A 30 8.08 -10.20 -4.88
N LEU A 31 7.83 -8.93 -4.54
CA LEU A 31 8.24 -7.80 -5.37
C LEU A 31 9.77 -7.73 -5.52
N ARG A 32 10.51 -7.98 -4.43
CA ARG A 32 11.98 -8.08 -4.49
C ARG A 32 12.44 -9.20 -5.40
N LYS A 33 11.80 -10.37 -5.33
CA LYS A 33 12.14 -11.53 -6.19
C LYS A 33 11.94 -11.27 -7.68
N ILE A 34 10.96 -10.44 -8.05
CA ILE A 34 10.68 -10.12 -9.46
C ILE A 34 11.44 -8.87 -9.95
N GLY A 35 12.35 -8.32 -9.16
CA GLY A 35 13.26 -7.24 -9.58
C GLY A 35 12.93 -5.83 -9.08
N PHE A 36 11.94 -5.66 -8.21
CA PHE A 36 11.76 -4.40 -7.48
C PHE A 36 12.71 -4.37 -6.28
N GLU A 37 13.90 -3.77 -6.44
CA GLU A 37 15.01 -3.77 -5.46
C GLU A 37 14.57 -3.47 -4.01
N TYR A 38 13.64 -2.50 -3.83
CA TYR A 38 13.10 -2.12 -2.52
C TYR A 38 11.63 -2.52 -2.35
N GLY A 39 11.19 -3.57 -3.05
CA GLY A 39 9.85 -4.15 -2.99
C GLY A 39 8.75 -3.12 -3.25
N ILE A 40 7.82 -3.01 -2.29
CA ILE A 40 6.64 -2.12 -2.37
C ILE A 40 7.06 -0.66 -2.57
N LYS A 41 8.19 -0.22 -2.00
CA LYS A 41 8.66 1.16 -2.10
C LYS A 41 8.94 1.54 -3.57
N THR A 42 9.71 0.71 -4.26
CA THR A 42 10.04 0.89 -5.68
C THR A 42 8.82 0.71 -6.59
N LEU A 43 7.93 -0.23 -6.27
CA LEU A 43 6.65 -0.37 -7.00
C LEU A 43 5.82 0.91 -6.90
N LYS A 44 5.68 1.47 -5.69
CA LYS A 44 4.91 2.70 -5.46
C LYS A 44 5.49 3.87 -6.24
N GLN A 45 6.82 4.01 -6.25
CA GLN A 45 7.49 5.04 -7.04
C GLN A 45 7.22 4.88 -8.53
N ALA A 46 7.38 3.68 -9.08
CA ALA A 46 7.09 3.39 -10.49
C ALA A 46 5.63 3.72 -10.84
N ALA A 47 4.68 3.36 -9.97
CA ALA A 47 3.27 3.70 -10.14
C ALA A 47 3.02 5.21 -10.16
N TYR A 48 3.62 5.98 -9.23
CA TYR A 48 3.52 7.44 -9.24
C TYR A 48 4.11 8.06 -10.51
N GLU A 49 5.26 7.57 -10.97
CA GLU A 49 5.86 8.06 -12.22
C GLU A 49 4.96 7.79 -13.43
N ILE A 50 4.33 6.62 -13.51
CA ILE A 50 3.39 6.27 -14.58
C ILE A 50 2.18 7.21 -14.55
N ILE A 51 1.59 7.41 -13.36
CA ILE A 51 0.43 8.30 -13.19
C ILE A 51 0.80 9.74 -13.57
N ASN A 52 1.94 10.24 -13.08
CA ASN A 52 2.39 11.61 -13.36
C ASN A 52 2.77 11.82 -14.82
N LYS A 53 3.43 10.85 -15.46
CA LYS A 53 3.72 10.88 -16.91
C LYS A 53 2.45 10.85 -17.75
N ASN A 54 1.41 10.16 -17.30
CA ASN A 54 0.11 10.16 -17.96
C ASN A 54 -0.64 11.49 -17.75
N ASN A 55 -0.50 12.13 -16.59
CA ASN A 55 -1.11 13.44 -16.31
C ASN A 55 -0.43 14.61 -17.03
N LEU A 56 0.86 14.49 -17.38
CA LEU A 56 1.62 15.47 -18.16
C LEU A 56 1.31 15.43 -19.68
N LYS A 57 0.45 14.52 -20.15
CA LYS A 57 0.06 14.44 -21.58
C LYS A 57 -1.05 15.41 -21.99
N ASN A 58 -1.62 16.18 -21.06
CA ASN A 58 -2.48 17.30 -21.43
C ASN A 58 -1.59 18.54 -21.58
N PRO A 59 -1.32 19.06 -22.79
CA PRO A 59 -0.63 20.33 -22.94
C PRO A 59 -1.43 21.43 -22.23
N PRO A 60 -0.79 22.49 -21.72
CA PRO A 60 -1.51 23.62 -21.18
C PRO A 60 -2.41 24.18 -22.29
N GLU A 61 -3.72 24.19 -22.05
CA GLU A 61 -4.65 25.00 -22.85
C GLU A 61 -4.17 26.45 -22.72
N ASN A 62 -3.67 26.96 -23.84
CA ASN A 62 -3.17 28.32 -23.96
C ASN A 62 -4.40 29.24 -24.03
N ASN A 63 -4.64 30.03 -22.98
CA ASN A 63 -5.65 31.11 -22.97
C ASN A 63 -5.13 32.36 -23.68
#